data_AF-K1TXV7-F1
#
_entry.id   AF-K1TXV7-F1
#
_cell.length_a   1.000
_cell.length_b   1.000
_cell.length_c   1.000
_cell.angle_alpha   90.00
_cell.angle_beta   90.00
_cell.angle_gamma   90.00
#
_symmetry.space_group_name_H-M   'P 1'
#
loop_
_entity.id
_entity.type
_entity.pdbx_description
1 polymer ?
#
loop_
_entity_poly.entity_id
_entity_poly.type
_entity_poly.pdbx_seq_one_letter_code
_entity_poly.pdbx_strand_id
1 'polypeptide(L)'
;AQRPNATLCKPYEEWNTDQYRRYVKRGSTGIALFVMNQDKPYLRYVFDVADTGVRRSSPSITPWRVTDENRRFIMDEMERVFQVPSEGILEYQLENIAINLAREYWDDFKKPILDIVADSFLEEYDEYNIEVAFKTAVANSVSYAMYSRITENPDNYFEHEDFQNVFDFNTRQTVNALGTAVNAVSSRMFGEIEKAIEAFEQTKTVERSHDYERNDLHTGRGLPDSGHRTEEHRNETVGQVRQNAEGVSAREQSDVAERSDSQRAAVPASPGDRRDSAPQSGAADDRTAGEESGTGQSNTADGMGEAHEQPESTGRGNRDSGAYQQL
;
A
#
# COMPACT_ATOMS: atom_id res chain seq x y z
N ALA A 1 0.76 15.18 -9.80
CA ALA A 1 1.48 13.89 -9.60
C ALA A 1 2.86 13.94 -10.28
N GLN A 2 3.88 13.24 -9.76
CA GLN A 2 5.23 13.16 -10.37
C GLN A 2 5.21 12.49 -11.76
N ARG A 3 4.30 11.52 -11.98
CA ARG A 3 4.07 10.87 -13.27
C ARG A 3 2.58 10.54 -13.43
N PRO A 4 1.77 11.43 -14.03
CA PRO A 4 0.31 11.28 -14.08
C PRO A 4 -0.16 10.11 -14.95
N ASN A 5 0.64 9.68 -15.92
CA ASN A 5 0.28 8.61 -16.85
C ASN A 5 0.67 7.20 -16.34
N ALA A 6 1.11 7.08 -15.09
CA ALA A 6 1.43 5.78 -14.51
C ALA A 6 0.14 5.01 -14.21
N THR A 7 0.13 3.71 -14.49
CA THR A 7 -1.07 2.87 -14.48
C THR A 7 -0.96 1.65 -13.57
N LEU A 8 0.24 1.08 -13.41
CA LEU A 8 0.50 -0.02 -12.50
C LEU A 8 1.93 0.08 -12.02
N CYS A 9 2.11 0.53 -10.79
CA CYS A 9 3.42 0.79 -10.21
C CYS A 9 3.75 -0.24 -9.14
N LYS A 10 4.92 -0.87 -9.26
CA LYS A 10 5.45 -1.80 -8.25
C LYS A 10 6.92 -1.51 -7.95
N PRO A 11 7.43 -1.84 -6.75
CA PRO A 11 8.85 -1.80 -6.46
C PRO A 11 9.66 -2.65 -7.46
N TYR A 12 10.94 -2.31 -7.63
CA TYR A 12 11.82 -2.99 -8.58
C TYR A 12 11.82 -4.52 -8.42
N GLU A 13 11.90 -5.00 -7.18
CA GLU A 13 11.99 -6.43 -6.86
C GLU A 13 10.70 -7.18 -7.19
N GLU A 14 9.54 -6.55 -6.99
CA GLU A 14 8.24 -7.18 -7.19
C GLU A 14 8.01 -7.52 -8.68
N TRP A 15 8.51 -6.70 -9.60
CA TRP A 15 8.42 -6.97 -11.03
C TRP A 15 9.07 -8.28 -11.47
N ASN A 16 10.09 -8.75 -10.75
CA ASN A 16 10.83 -9.97 -11.10
C ASN A 16 10.34 -11.23 -10.37
N THR A 17 9.25 -11.13 -9.59
CA THR A 17 8.61 -12.28 -8.94
C THR A 17 7.90 -13.19 -9.95
N ASP A 18 7.53 -14.40 -9.54
CA ASP A 18 6.80 -15.36 -10.40
C ASP A 18 5.44 -14.85 -10.89
N GLN A 19 4.84 -13.92 -10.14
CA GLN A 19 3.57 -13.30 -10.50
C GLN A 19 3.70 -12.46 -11.79
N TYR A 20 4.79 -11.71 -11.96
CA TYR A 20 4.94 -10.77 -13.08
C TYR A 20 5.99 -11.21 -14.10
N ARG A 21 7.06 -11.88 -13.65
CA ARG A 21 8.19 -12.38 -14.46
C ARG A 21 8.71 -11.33 -15.44
N ARG A 22 8.76 -10.07 -15.03
CA ARG A 22 9.21 -8.91 -15.80
C ARG A 22 10.54 -8.39 -15.26
N TYR A 23 11.15 -7.46 -15.96
CA TYR A 23 12.33 -6.75 -15.47
C TYR A 23 12.20 -5.26 -15.77
N VAL A 24 12.70 -4.40 -14.89
CA VAL A 24 12.75 -2.96 -15.16
C VAL A 24 13.80 -2.71 -16.25
N LYS A 25 13.42 -1.97 -17.29
CA LYS A 25 14.30 -1.61 -18.42
C LYS A 25 15.49 -0.80 -17.91
N ARG A 26 16.64 -0.95 -18.58
CA ARG A 26 17.82 -0.18 -18.20
C ARG A 26 17.57 1.31 -18.47
N GLY A 27 17.89 2.16 -17.49
CA GLY A 27 17.72 3.61 -17.61
C GLY A 27 16.33 4.13 -17.25
N SER A 28 15.40 3.27 -16.82
CA SER A 28 14.11 3.72 -16.29
C SER A 28 14.31 4.52 -14.99
N THR A 29 13.61 5.65 -14.89
CA THR A 29 13.59 6.48 -13.68
C THR A 29 12.41 6.09 -12.80
N GLY A 30 12.69 5.68 -11.56
CA GLY A 30 11.65 5.31 -10.60
C GLY A 30 10.88 6.53 -10.07
N ILE A 31 9.60 6.34 -9.76
CA ILE A 31 8.75 7.32 -9.10
C ILE A 31 9.03 7.23 -7.59
N ALA A 32 9.42 8.34 -6.97
CA ALA A 32 9.73 8.37 -5.55
C ALA A 32 8.45 8.56 -4.72
N LEU A 33 8.10 7.56 -3.91
CA LEU A 33 7.02 7.62 -2.93
C LEU A 33 7.59 7.90 -1.55
N PHE A 34 6.97 8.83 -0.82
CA PHE A 34 7.30 9.10 0.56
C PHE A 34 6.51 8.14 1.45
N VAL A 35 7.22 7.30 2.22
CA VAL A 35 6.58 6.29 3.10
C VAL A 35 6.81 6.67 4.55
N MET A 36 5.70 6.72 5.28
CA MET A 36 5.64 7.07 6.71
C MET A 36 5.24 5.83 7.52
N ASN A 37 6.10 4.81 7.55
CA ASN A 37 5.95 3.69 8.51
C ASN A 37 6.97 3.90 9.63
N GLN A 38 6.48 4.07 10.88
CA GLN A 38 7.29 4.27 12.09
C GLN A 38 8.05 5.61 12.14
N ASP A 39 8.78 5.85 13.25
CA ASP A 39 9.45 7.13 13.60
C ASP A 39 10.43 7.69 12.56
N LYS A 40 10.75 6.94 11.49
CA LYS A 40 11.70 7.36 10.45
C LYS A 40 11.10 7.30 9.04
N PRO A 41 10.82 8.45 8.41
CA PRO A 41 10.40 8.50 7.02
C PRO A 41 11.48 7.95 6.08
N TYR A 42 11.07 7.30 4.99
CA TYR A 42 11.98 6.91 3.92
C TYR A 42 11.33 7.02 2.53
N LEU A 43 12.18 7.08 1.49
CA LEU A 43 11.73 7.07 0.10
C LEU A 43 11.70 5.64 -0.44
N ARG A 44 10.58 5.27 -1.06
CA ARG A 44 10.40 4.02 -1.81
C ARG A 44 10.28 4.35 -3.29
N TYR A 45 11.09 3.70 -4.12
CA TYR A 45 10.99 3.86 -5.57
C TYR A 45 10.12 2.77 -6.18
N VAL A 46 9.17 3.17 -7.02
CA VAL A 46 8.32 2.27 -7.81
C VAL A 46 8.49 2.54 -9.30
N PHE A 47 8.23 1.54 -10.11
CA PHE A 47 8.33 1.60 -11.56
C PHE A 47 7.00 1.20 -12.17
N ASP A 48 6.57 1.93 -13.20
CA ASP A 48 5.34 1.63 -13.92
C ASP A 48 5.51 0.40 -14.81
N VAL A 49 4.42 -0.27 -15.13
CA VAL A 49 4.39 -1.40 -16.08
C VAL A 49 5.03 -1.04 -17.42
N ALA A 50 4.92 0.21 -17.89
CA ALA A 50 5.56 0.70 -19.11
C ALA A 50 7.10 0.74 -19.01
N ASP A 51 7.65 0.88 -17.81
CA ASP A 51 9.10 0.89 -17.54
C ASP A 51 9.74 -0.49 -17.59
N THR A 52 8.94 -1.54 -17.78
CA THR A 52 9.39 -2.92 -17.69
C THR A 52 9.37 -3.64 -19.04
N GLY A 53 10.34 -4.53 -19.23
CA GLY A 53 10.40 -5.46 -20.34
C GLY A 53 9.79 -6.81 -19.96
N VAL A 54 9.26 -7.51 -20.97
CA VAL A 54 8.69 -8.85 -20.82
C VAL A 54 9.72 -9.94 -21.15
N ARG A 55 9.54 -11.09 -20.50
CA ARG A 55 10.18 -12.37 -20.81
C ARG A 55 9.18 -13.25 -21.56
N ARG A 56 9.65 -14.36 -22.15
CA ARG A 56 8.77 -15.33 -22.82
C ARG A 56 7.70 -15.90 -21.88
N SER A 57 8.03 -16.06 -20.60
CA SER A 57 7.12 -16.57 -19.57
C SER A 57 6.30 -15.49 -18.87
N SER A 58 6.47 -14.20 -19.19
CA SER A 58 5.69 -13.14 -18.53
C SER A 58 4.21 -13.31 -18.84
N PRO A 59 3.32 -13.34 -17.83
CA PRO A 59 1.89 -13.28 -18.08
C PRO A 59 1.50 -11.96 -18.72
N SER A 60 0.38 -11.97 -19.45
CA SER A 60 -0.26 -10.74 -19.88
C SER A 60 -0.74 -9.97 -18.66
N ILE A 61 -0.49 -8.67 -18.64
CA ILE A 61 -0.97 -7.77 -17.60
C ILE A 61 -1.96 -6.84 -18.27
N THR A 62 -3.23 -7.02 -17.92
CA THR A 62 -4.31 -6.10 -18.30
C THR A 62 -4.79 -5.46 -17.01
N PRO A 63 -4.52 -4.16 -16.78
CA PRO A 63 -5.09 -3.47 -15.64
C PRO A 63 -6.62 -3.56 -15.70
N TRP A 64 -7.25 -3.77 -14.55
CA TRP A 64 -8.71 -3.77 -14.44
C TRP A 64 -9.29 -2.46 -14.98
N ARG A 65 -10.50 -2.55 -15.53
CA ARG A 65 -11.25 -1.41 -16.07
C ARG A 65 -12.71 -1.51 -15.70
N VAL A 66 -13.29 -0.37 -15.37
CA VAL A 66 -14.75 -0.23 -15.31
C VAL A 66 -15.28 -0.14 -16.74
N THR A 67 -16.30 -0.93 -17.03
CA THR A 67 -16.99 -1.00 -18.33
C THR A 67 -18.48 -0.99 -18.09
N ASP A 68 -19.27 -0.65 -19.10
CA ASP A 68 -20.73 -0.64 -18.95
C ASP A 68 -21.31 -2.03 -18.58
N GLU A 69 -20.62 -3.10 -18.95
CA GLU A 69 -21.02 -4.47 -18.66
C GLU A 69 -20.81 -4.86 -17.19
N ASN A 70 -19.69 -4.44 -16.57
CA ASN A 70 -19.37 -4.79 -15.19
C ASN A 70 -19.85 -3.75 -14.16
N ARG A 71 -20.27 -2.56 -14.60
CA ARG A 71 -20.70 -1.45 -13.74
C ARG A 71 -21.71 -1.86 -12.69
N ARG A 72 -22.79 -2.54 -13.08
CA ARG A 72 -23.84 -2.95 -12.12
C ARG A 72 -23.32 -3.94 -11.09
N PHE A 73 -22.52 -4.92 -11.52
CA PHE A 73 -21.91 -5.90 -10.63
C PHE A 73 -20.98 -5.23 -9.60
N ILE A 74 -20.16 -4.25 -10.04
CA ILE A 74 -19.31 -3.47 -9.14
C ILE A 74 -20.17 -2.73 -8.11
N MET A 75 -21.25 -2.06 -8.54
CA MET A 75 -22.13 -1.33 -7.62
C MET A 75 -22.73 -2.23 -6.54
N ASP A 76 -23.18 -3.44 -6.93
CA ASP A 76 -23.76 -4.43 -6.01
C ASP A 76 -22.70 -4.94 -4.99
N GLU A 77 -21.47 -5.22 -5.44
CA GLU A 77 -20.39 -5.63 -4.54
C GLU A 77 -19.93 -4.51 -3.61
N MET A 78 -19.85 -3.27 -4.11
CA MET A 78 -19.53 -2.11 -3.30
C MET A 78 -20.60 -1.85 -2.23
N GLU A 79 -21.90 -2.00 -2.58
CA GLU A 79 -22.99 -1.93 -1.61
C GLU A 79 -22.85 -3.02 -0.54
N ARG A 80 -22.56 -4.26 -0.94
CA ARG A 80 -22.36 -5.38 -0.01
C ARG A 80 -21.21 -5.13 0.96
N VAL A 81 -20.10 -4.55 0.51
CA VAL A 81 -18.90 -4.33 1.34
C VAL A 81 -19.03 -3.08 2.22
N PHE A 82 -19.50 -1.97 1.66
CA PHE A 82 -19.51 -0.67 2.33
C PHE A 82 -20.86 -0.29 2.93
N GLN A 83 -21.91 -1.09 2.69
CA GLN A 83 -23.28 -0.82 3.17
C GLN A 83 -23.80 0.55 2.69
N VAL A 84 -23.36 0.97 1.50
CA VAL A 84 -23.81 2.19 0.82
C VAL A 84 -24.70 1.80 -0.37
N PRO A 85 -25.98 2.22 -0.40
CA PRO A 85 -26.92 1.83 -1.45
C PRO A 85 -26.40 2.08 -2.87
N SER A 86 -26.65 1.14 -3.78
CA SER A 86 -26.36 1.26 -5.21
C SER A 86 -27.35 2.15 -5.97
N GLU A 87 -27.60 3.36 -5.44
CA GLU A 87 -28.50 4.35 -6.03
C GLU A 87 -27.83 5.15 -7.15
N GLY A 88 -28.53 5.31 -8.28
CA GLY A 88 -28.06 6.15 -9.39
C GLY A 88 -26.90 5.52 -10.19
N ILE A 89 -25.81 6.27 -10.35
CA ILE A 89 -24.61 5.86 -11.10
C ILE A 89 -23.49 5.45 -10.14
N LEU A 90 -22.56 4.62 -10.62
CA LEU A 90 -21.42 4.13 -9.82
C LEU A 90 -20.64 5.28 -9.17
N GLU A 91 -20.40 6.34 -9.93
CA GLU A 91 -19.67 7.53 -9.50
C GLU A 91 -20.26 8.12 -8.20
N TYR A 92 -21.58 8.34 -8.17
CA TYR A 92 -22.30 8.85 -6.99
C TYR A 92 -22.21 7.88 -5.79
N GLN A 93 -22.29 6.58 -6.03
CA GLN A 93 -22.11 5.60 -4.96
C GLN A 93 -20.69 5.66 -4.38
N LEU A 94 -19.66 5.76 -5.23
CA LEU A 94 -18.27 5.87 -4.80
C LEU A 94 -18.02 7.13 -3.99
N GLU A 95 -18.63 8.25 -4.36
CA GLU A 95 -18.57 9.50 -3.59
C GLU A 95 -19.14 9.32 -2.18
N ASN A 96 -20.33 8.70 -2.05
CA ASN A 96 -20.94 8.43 -0.75
C ASN A 96 -20.10 7.45 0.10
N ILE A 97 -19.46 6.47 -0.53
CA ILE A 97 -18.51 5.59 0.15
C ILE A 97 -17.31 6.39 0.66
N ALA A 98 -16.74 7.29 -0.16
CA ALA A 98 -15.62 8.13 0.25
C ALA A 98 -15.98 9.04 1.44
N ILE A 99 -17.18 9.62 1.46
CA ILE A 99 -17.71 10.43 2.58
C ILE A 99 -17.78 9.59 3.87
N ASN A 100 -18.35 8.38 3.79
CA ASN A 100 -18.48 7.50 4.94
C ASN A 100 -17.12 7.06 5.48
N LEU A 101 -16.20 6.67 4.59
CA LEU A 101 -14.85 6.26 4.97
C LEU A 101 -14.01 7.40 5.53
N ALA A 102 -14.18 8.63 5.04
CA ALA A 102 -13.55 9.81 5.61
C ALA A 102 -14.04 10.08 7.04
N ARG A 103 -15.33 9.84 7.32
CA ARG A 103 -15.89 9.89 8.67
C ARG A 103 -15.28 8.80 9.57
N GLU A 104 -15.26 7.55 9.13
CA GLU A 104 -14.64 6.43 9.88
C GLU A 104 -13.18 6.75 10.22
N TYR A 105 -12.40 7.21 9.24
CA TYR A 105 -11.00 7.54 9.44
C TYR A 105 -10.82 8.67 10.48
N TRP A 106 -11.64 9.72 10.41
CA TRP A 106 -11.60 10.78 11.42
C TRP A 106 -11.88 10.24 12.81
N ASP A 107 -12.90 9.41 12.98
CA ASP A 107 -13.30 8.89 14.29
C ASP A 107 -12.15 8.09 14.94
N ASP A 108 -11.39 7.36 14.14
CA ASP A 108 -10.22 6.58 14.58
C ASP A 108 -8.97 7.45 14.83
N PHE A 109 -8.75 8.51 14.05
CA PHE A 109 -7.48 9.25 14.00
C PHE A 109 -7.55 10.73 14.40
N LYS A 110 -8.70 11.24 14.88
CA LYS A 110 -8.86 12.68 15.17
C LYS A 110 -7.84 13.24 16.15
N LYS A 111 -7.46 12.49 17.19
CA LYS A 111 -6.49 12.97 18.21
C LYS A 111 -5.12 13.30 17.58
N PRO A 112 -4.45 12.35 16.90
CA PRO A 112 -3.23 12.65 16.16
C PRO A 112 -3.34 13.78 15.16
N ILE A 113 -4.50 13.98 14.53
CA ILE A 113 -4.72 15.07 13.57
C ILE A 113 -4.80 16.43 14.30
N LEU A 114 -5.54 16.50 15.40
CA LEU A 114 -5.65 17.73 16.21
C LEU A 114 -4.32 18.11 16.86
N ASP A 115 -3.48 17.13 17.22
CA ASP A 115 -2.19 17.37 17.86
C ASP A 115 -1.15 18.03 16.93
N ILE A 116 -1.40 18.08 15.62
CA ILE A 116 -0.45 18.59 14.60
C ILE A 116 -0.92 19.86 13.87
N VAL A 117 -2.03 20.48 14.29
CA VAL A 117 -2.59 21.66 13.61
C VAL A 117 -1.89 22.97 13.94
N ALA A 118 -1.04 22.99 14.96
CA ALA A 118 -0.27 24.18 15.32
C ALA A 118 0.60 24.67 14.14
N ASP A 119 0.73 25.99 14.00
CA ASP A 119 1.42 26.67 12.91
C ASP A 119 0.84 26.40 11.51
N SER A 120 -0.40 25.89 11.42
CA SER A 120 -1.12 25.67 10.16
C SER A 120 -2.34 26.58 10.02
N PHE A 121 -2.95 26.64 8.83
CA PHE A 121 -4.20 27.39 8.64
C PHE A 121 -5.38 26.82 9.45
N LEU A 122 -5.24 25.60 9.98
CA LEU A 122 -6.23 24.96 10.85
C LEU A 122 -6.11 25.38 12.32
N GLU A 123 -5.05 26.09 12.73
CA GLU A 123 -4.79 26.40 14.15
C GLU A 123 -5.90 27.25 14.79
N GLU A 124 -6.49 28.17 14.02
CA GLU A 124 -7.55 29.06 14.51
C GLU A 124 -8.94 28.42 14.47
N TYR A 125 -9.08 27.21 13.90
CA TYR A 125 -10.34 26.52 13.80
C TYR A 125 -10.66 25.78 15.09
N ASP A 126 -11.95 25.73 15.44
CA ASP A 126 -12.41 24.79 16.47
C ASP A 126 -12.39 23.34 15.94
N GLU A 127 -12.46 22.37 16.87
CA GLU A 127 -12.42 20.93 16.53
C GLU A 127 -13.48 20.57 15.48
N TYR A 128 -14.66 21.20 15.51
CA TYR A 128 -15.75 20.94 14.58
C TYR A 128 -15.42 21.41 13.16
N ASN A 129 -14.85 22.61 13.00
CA ASN A 129 -14.46 23.14 11.70
C ASN A 129 -13.27 22.36 11.12
N ILE A 130 -12.31 21.92 11.96
CA ILE A 130 -11.23 21.02 11.53
C ILE A 130 -11.79 19.69 11.05
N GLU A 131 -12.77 19.12 11.78
CA GLU A 131 -13.44 17.88 11.39
C GLU A 131 -14.10 18.00 10.01
N VAL A 132 -14.86 19.07 9.78
CA VAL A 132 -15.55 19.31 8.51
C VAL A 132 -14.55 19.51 7.37
N ALA A 133 -13.51 20.34 7.58
CA ALA A 133 -12.47 20.58 6.59
C ALA A 133 -11.74 19.27 6.23
N PHE A 134 -11.36 18.47 7.22
CA PHE A 134 -10.69 17.19 7.01
C PHE A 134 -11.57 16.20 6.24
N LYS A 135 -12.81 15.96 6.70
CA LYS A 135 -13.71 14.99 6.06
C LYS A 135 -13.98 15.37 4.60
N THR A 136 -14.21 16.66 4.35
CA THR A 136 -14.45 17.18 3.00
C THR A 136 -13.21 17.06 2.11
N ALA A 137 -12.04 17.46 2.61
CA ALA A 137 -10.78 17.36 1.85
C ALA A 137 -10.45 15.90 1.50
N VAL A 138 -10.64 14.96 2.43
CA VAL A 138 -10.41 13.52 2.18
C VAL A 138 -11.43 12.99 1.18
N ALA A 139 -12.72 13.21 1.40
CA ALA A 139 -13.78 12.71 0.53
C ALA A 139 -13.59 13.19 -0.91
N ASN A 140 -13.39 14.50 -1.12
CA ASN A 140 -13.23 15.08 -2.45
C ASN A 140 -11.95 14.60 -3.14
N SER A 141 -10.83 14.50 -2.41
CA SER A 141 -9.57 13.98 -2.95
C SER A 141 -9.67 12.51 -3.35
N VAL A 142 -10.36 11.69 -2.55
CA VAL A 142 -10.59 10.27 -2.86
C VAL A 142 -11.52 10.14 -4.06
N SER A 143 -12.65 10.84 -4.07
CA SER A 143 -13.59 10.82 -5.19
C SER A 143 -12.91 11.24 -6.49
N TYR A 144 -12.12 12.31 -6.48
CA TYR A 144 -11.33 12.72 -7.64
C TYR A 144 -10.35 11.64 -8.11
N ALA A 145 -9.67 10.96 -7.18
CA ALA A 145 -8.77 9.85 -7.50
C ALA A 145 -9.53 8.67 -8.14
N MET A 146 -10.70 8.31 -7.61
CA MET A 146 -11.56 7.27 -8.18
C MET A 146 -12.01 7.64 -9.60
N TYR A 147 -12.50 8.88 -9.78
CA TYR A 147 -13.04 9.35 -11.04
C TYR A 147 -11.95 9.42 -12.11
N SER A 148 -10.75 9.89 -11.74
CA SER A 148 -9.57 9.89 -12.62
C SER A 148 -9.23 8.50 -13.17
N ARG A 149 -9.66 7.42 -12.51
CA ARG A 149 -9.41 6.04 -12.94
C ARG A 149 -10.54 5.43 -13.73
N ILE A 150 -11.79 5.83 -13.49
CA ILE A 150 -12.99 5.18 -14.06
C ILE A 150 -13.68 6.03 -15.14
N THR A 151 -13.43 7.34 -15.18
CA THR A 151 -13.99 8.27 -16.18
C THR A 151 -12.90 8.79 -17.12
N GLU A 152 -13.32 9.32 -18.26
CA GLU A 152 -12.37 9.93 -19.23
C GLU A 152 -11.92 11.33 -18.80
N ASN A 153 -12.82 12.09 -18.18
CA ASN A 153 -12.55 13.44 -17.71
C ASN A 153 -13.18 13.67 -16.32
N PRO A 154 -12.40 13.57 -15.22
CA PRO A 154 -12.91 13.81 -13.88
C PRO A 154 -13.33 15.27 -13.66
N ASP A 155 -12.73 16.23 -14.39
CA ASP A 155 -13.00 17.66 -14.22
C ASP A 155 -14.44 18.06 -14.61
N ASN A 156 -15.21 17.15 -15.23
CA ASN A 156 -16.64 17.37 -15.48
C ASN A 156 -17.52 17.21 -14.22
N TYR A 157 -16.95 16.71 -13.11
CA TYR A 157 -17.68 16.38 -11.89
C TYR A 157 -17.26 17.22 -10.69
N PHE A 158 -16.17 17.98 -10.82
CA PHE A 158 -15.60 18.75 -9.72
C PHE A 158 -15.36 20.18 -10.15
N GLU A 159 -15.69 21.11 -9.27
CA GLU A 159 -15.33 22.51 -9.39
C GLU A 159 -14.07 22.81 -8.56
N HIS A 160 -13.44 23.95 -8.83
CA HIS A 160 -12.23 24.33 -8.09
C HIS A 160 -12.52 24.55 -6.60
N GLU A 161 -13.74 24.98 -6.28
CA GLU A 161 -14.25 25.20 -4.94
C GLU A 161 -14.29 23.91 -4.10
N ASP A 162 -14.47 22.75 -4.72
CA ASP A 162 -14.52 21.46 -4.02
C ASP A 162 -13.20 21.12 -3.32
N PHE A 163 -12.09 21.67 -3.81
CA PHE A 163 -10.76 21.42 -3.25
C PHE A 163 -10.27 22.52 -2.30
N GLN A 164 -11.11 23.50 -1.93
CA GLN A 164 -10.70 24.59 -1.04
C GLN A 164 -10.13 24.08 0.29
N ASN A 165 -10.79 23.11 0.92
CA ASN A 165 -10.35 22.55 2.20
C ASN A 165 -8.99 21.83 2.12
N VAL A 166 -8.50 21.46 0.93
CA VAL A 166 -7.16 20.88 0.78
C VAL A 166 -6.09 21.92 1.08
N PHE A 167 -6.34 23.20 0.78
CA PHE A 167 -5.37 24.28 1.00
C PHE A 167 -5.16 24.62 2.48
N ASP A 168 -6.09 24.24 3.36
CA ASP A 168 -5.94 24.46 4.81
C ASP A 168 -4.87 23.54 5.42
N PHE A 169 -4.59 22.41 4.78
CA PHE A 169 -3.50 21.50 5.14
C PHE A 169 -2.19 22.00 4.52
N ASN A 170 -1.62 23.07 5.09
CA ASN A 170 -0.51 23.82 4.48
C ASN A 170 0.87 23.60 5.14
N THR A 171 0.96 22.83 6.22
CA THR A 171 2.24 22.49 6.87
C THR A 171 2.66 21.08 6.48
N ARG A 172 3.94 20.76 6.67
CA ARG A 172 4.45 19.41 6.37
C ARG A 172 3.68 18.32 7.14
N GLN A 173 3.31 18.60 8.37
CA GLN A 173 2.62 17.63 9.22
C GLN A 173 1.18 17.44 8.74
N THR A 174 0.44 18.54 8.51
CA THR A 174 -0.97 18.48 8.09
C THR A 174 -1.13 17.92 6.67
N VAL A 175 -0.26 18.32 5.72
CA VAL A 175 -0.22 17.72 4.36
C VAL A 175 0.01 16.21 4.42
N ASN A 176 0.95 15.75 5.26
CA ASN A 176 1.24 14.33 5.40
C ASN A 176 0.07 13.56 6.00
N ALA A 177 -0.60 14.13 7.02
CA ALA A 177 -1.78 13.51 7.61
C ALA A 177 -2.92 13.39 6.61
N LEU A 178 -3.21 14.45 5.85
CA LEU A 178 -4.21 14.43 4.79
C LEU A 178 -3.86 13.39 3.71
N GLY A 179 -2.63 13.41 3.21
CA GLY A 179 -2.17 12.45 2.20
C GLY A 179 -2.23 10.99 2.68
N THR A 180 -1.94 10.75 3.96
CA THR A 180 -2.06 9.41 4.57
C THR A 180 -3.51 8.94 4.59
N ALA A 181 -4.44 9.82 5.00
CA ALA A 181 -5.86 9.51 5.01
C ALA A 181 -6.41 9.23 3.61
N VAL A 182 -6.11 10.11 2.64
CA VAL A 182 -6.50 9.92 1.24
C VAL A 182 -5.95 8.62 0.68
N ASN A 183 -4.69 8.29 0.94
CA ASN A 183 -4.08 7.03 0.50
C ASN A 183 -4.75 5.81 1.14
N ALA A 184 -5.03 5.84 2.45
CA ALA A 184 -5.67 4.73 3.16
C ALA A 184 -7.09 4.46 2.62
N VAL A 185 -7.90 5.51 2.49
CA VAL A 185 -9.29 5.42 2.01
C VAL A 185 -9.33 4.99 0.54
N SER A 186 -8.58 5.65 -0.34
CA SER A 186 -8.55 5.31 -1.77
C SER A 186 -8.02 3.89 -2.02
N SER A 187 -6.99 3.45 -1.29
CA SER A 187 -6.45 2.08 -1.42
C SER A 187 -7.50 1.02 -1.06
N ARG A 188 -8.28 1.25 0.00
CA ARG A 188 -9.39 0.36 0.39
C ARG A 188 -10.42 0.26 -0.74
N MET A 189 -10.85 1.40 -1.28
CA MET A 189 -11.86 1.43 -2.34
C MET A 189 -11.37 0.79 -3.66
N PHE A 190 -10.16 1.14 -4.11
CA PHE A 190 -9.58 0.53 -5.32
C PHE A 190 -9.42 -0.98 -5.20
N GLY A 191 -9.01 -1.47 -4.03
CA GLY A 191 -8.86 -2.91 -3.79
C GLY A 191 -10.19 -3.66 -3.89
N GLU A 192 -11.29 -3.09 -3.43
CA GLU A 192 -12.62 -3.73 -3.56
C GLU A 192 -13.16 -3.67 -4.99
N ILE A 193 -12.92 -2.57 -5.72
CA ILE A 193 -13.25 -2.51 -7.16
C ILE A 193 -12.46 -3.56 -7.95
N GLU A 194 -11.16 -3.68 -7.69
CA GLU A 194 -10.29 -4.67 -8.34
C GLU A 194 -10.84 -6.09 -8.11
N LYS A 195 -11.13 -6.46 -6.85
CA LYS A 195 -11.74 -7.76 -6.52
C LYS A 195 -13.08 -7.98 -7.20
N ALA A 196 -13.94 -6.96 -7.25
CA ALA A 196 -15.24 -7.07 -7.89
C ALA A 196 -15.10 -7.32 -9.41
N ILE A 197 -14.18 -6.62 -10.08
CA ILE A 197 -13.90 -6.83 -11.49
C ILE A 197 -13.32 -8.23 -11.75
N GLU A 198 -12.37 -8.68 -10.92
CA GLU A 198 -11.81 -10.03 -11.03
C GLU A 198 -12.89 -11.11 -10.86
N ALA A 199 -13.80 -10.95 -9.89
CA ALA A 199 -14.92 -11.87 -9.69
C ALA A 199 -15.90 -11.89 -10.87
N PHE A 200 -16.18 -10.72 -11.46
CA PHE A 200 -17.00 -10.60 -12.67
C PHE A 200 -16.36 -11.33 -13.86
N GLU A 201 -15.06 -11.14 -14.10
CA GLU A 201 -14.33 -11.79 -15.18
C GLU A 201 -14.26 -13.31 -15.00
N GLN A 202 -14.10 -13.79 -13.77
CA GLN A 202 -14.15 -15.22 -13.44
C GLN A 202 -15.53 -15.82 -13.74
N THR A 203 -16.61 -15.16 -13.30
CA THR A 203 -17.99 -15.61 -13.56
C THR A 203 -18.26 -15.74 -15.05
N LYS A 204 -17.87 -14.72 -15.84
CA LYS A 204 -18.02 -14.71 -17.30
C LYS A 204 -17.23 -15.83 -17.99
N THR A 205 -16.07 -16.20 -17.45
CA THR A 205 -15.25 -17.29 -17.99
C THR A 205 -15.90 -18.64 -17.72
N VAL A 206 -16.46 -18.83 -16.53
CA VAL A 206 -17.21 -20.04 -16.16
C VAL A 206 -18.48 -20.20 -17.00
N GLU A 207 -19.27 -19.14 -17.16
CA GLU A 207 -20.48 -19.17 -18.01
C GLU A 207 -20.16 -19.56 -19.45
N ARG A 208 -19.13 -18.94 -20.04
CA ARG A 208 -18.67 -19.30 -21.39
C ARG A 208 -18.23 -20.76 -21.49
N SER A 209 -17.54 -21.29 -20.46
CA SER A 209 -17.12 -22.70 -20.47
C SER A 209 -18.30 -23.67 -20.46
N HIS A 210 -19.38 -23.34 -19.73
CA HIS A 210 -20.61 -24.14 -19.75
C HIS A 210 -21.37 -24.07 -21.08
N ASP A 211 -21.34 -22.92 -21.77
CA ASP A 211 -21.93 -22.80 -23.10
C ASP A 211 -21.19 -23.63 -24.17
N TYR A 212 -19.86 -23.79 -24.05
CA TYR A 212 -19.09 -24.69 -24.91
C TYR A 212 -19.40 -26.16 -24.60
N GLU A 213 -19.43 -26.57 -23.32
CA GLU A 213 -19.81 -27.94 -22.94
C GLU A 213 -21.24 -28.30 -23.40
N ARG A 214 -22.17 -27.33 -23.40
CA ARG A 214 -23.53 -27.53 -23.88
C ARG A 214 -23.61 -27.66 -25.41
N ASN A 215 -22.77 -26.92 -26.14
CA ASN A 215 -22.69 -27.02 -27.61
C ASN A 215 -21.98 -28.29 -28.08
N ASP A 216 -21.07 -28.84 -27.27
CA ASP A 216 -20.38 -30.11 -27.57
C ASP A 216 -21.28 -31.35 -27.41
N LEU A 217 -22.45 -31.21 -26.78
CA LEU A 217 -23.46 -32.28 -26.73
C LEU A 217 -24.26 -32.45 -28.03
N HIS A 218 -24.04 -31.60 -29.05
CA HIS A 218 -24.72 -31.68 -30.34
C HIS A 218 -23.83 -31.83 -31.58
N THR A 219 -22.53 -32.10 -31.43
CA THR A 219 -21.67 -32.43 -32.58
C THR A 219 -21.20 -33.88 -32.52
N GLY A 220 -21.67 -34.67 -33.49
CA GLY A 220 -21.58 -36.12 -33.51
C GLY A 220 -20.17 -36.72 -33.46
N ARG A 221 -20.10 -37.85 -32.75
CA ARG A 221 -19.29 -39.05 -33.02
C ARG A 221 -18.28 -38.92 -34.17
N GLY A 222 -17.08 -38.48 -33.84
CA GLY A 222 -15.88 -38.59 -34.67
C GLY A 222 -14.64 -38.65 -33.79
N LEU A 223 -14.04 -39.84 -33.67
CA LEU A 223 -12.76 -40.07 -32.99
C LEU A 223 -11.66 -39.22 -33.65
N PRO A 224 -10.85 -38.45 -32.91
CA PRO A 224 -9.56 -38.02 -33.43
C PRO A 224 -8.49 -39.07 -33.08
N ASP A 225 -7.76 -39.42 -34.13
CA ASP A 225 -6.57 -40.26 -34.17
C ASP A 225 -5.43 -39.65 -33.32
N SER A 226 -4.75 -40.51 -32.56
CA SER A 226 -3.63 -40.16 -31.69
C SER A 226 -2.37 -39.90 -32.51
N GLY A 227 -2.23 -38.67 -33.01
CA GLY A 227 -1.00 -38.17 -33.62
C GLY A 227 0.00 -37.70 -32.58
N HIS A 228 0.90 -38.58 -32.17
CA HIS A 228 2.08 -38.29 -31.35
C HIS A 228 2.93 -37.21 -32.02
N ARG A 229 2.97 -35.98 -31.47
CA ARG A 229 3.90 -34.93 -31.91
C ARG A 229 4.98 -34.74 -30.86
N THR A 230 6.18 -35.11 -31.26
CA THR A 230 7.43 -35.11 -30.49
C THR A 230 7.74 -33.73 -29.93
N GLU A 231 8.06 -33.70 -28.64
CA GLU A 231 8.61 -32.54 -27.94
C GLU A 231 9.92 -32.09 -28.61
N GLU A 232 9.94 -30.90 -29.20
CA GLU A 232 11.20 -30.21 -29.49
C GLU A 232 11.62 -29.44 -28.22
N HIS A 233 12.47 -30.10 -27.43
CA HIS A 233 13.37 -29.45 -26.48
C HIS A 233 14.28 -28.50 -27.25
N ARG A 234 13.90 -27.22 -27.35
CA ARG A 234 14.72 -26.19 -28.02
C ARG A 234 15.25 -25.19 -27.00
N ASN A 235 16.46 -25.51 -26.54
CA ASN A 235 17.47 -24.71 -25.83
C ASN A 235 17.12 -23.24 -25.56
N GLU A 236 17.12 -22.91 -24.26
CA GLU A 236 17.19 -21.54 -23.75
C GLU A 236 18.37 -20.79 -24.37
N THR A 237 18.06 -19.79 -25.19
CA THR A 237 19.06 -18.88 -25.73
C THR A 237 19.39 -17.85 -24.65
N VAL A 238 20.51 -18.06 -23.95
CA VAL A 238 21.10 -17.10 -23.03
C VAL A 238 21.49 -15.86 -23.82
N GLY A 239 20.82 -14.73 -23.56
CA GLY A 239 21.19 -13.42 -24.12
C GLY A 239 20.03 -12.62 -24.72
N GLN A 240 18.98 -12.35 -23.96
CA GLN A 240 18.13 -11.20 -24.29
C GLN A 240 18.88 -9.92 -23.93
N VAL A 241 19.25 -9.14 -24.95
CA VAL A 241 19.68 -7.76 -24.78
C VAL A 241 18.55 -7.03 -24.05
N ARG A 242 18.79 -6.62 -22.81
CA ARG A 242 17.80 -5.90 -22.00
C ARG A 242 17.37 -4.65 -22.77
N GLN A 243 16.07 -4.46 -22.94
CA GLN A 243 15.53 -3.25 -23.55
C GLN A 243 15.92 -2.04 -22.69
N ASN A 244 16.37 -0.97 -23.35
CA ASN A 244 16.56 0.32 -22.70
C ASN A 244 15.21 1.03 -22.60
N ALA A 245 15.06 1.88 -21.59
CA ALA A 245 13.92 2.78 -21.49
C ALA A 245 13.94 3.81 -22.63
N GLU A 246 12.76 4.22 -23.09
CA GLU A 246 12.63 5.39 -23.95
C GLU A 246 12.96 6.64 -23.13
N GLY A 247 13.79 7.54 -23.67
CA GLY A 247 14.22 8.75 -22.96
C GLY A 247 13.03 9.66 -22.66
N VAL A 248 12.88 10.06 -21.40
CA VAL A 248 11.86 11.03 -21.00
C VAL A 248 12.27 12.40 -21.55
N SER A 249 11.41 13.06 -22.34
CA SER A 249 11.64 14.44 -22.73
C SER A 249 11.66 15.30 -21.46
N ALA A 250 12.74 16.07 -21.27
CA ALA A 250 12.83 17.06 -20.20
C ALA A 250 11.75 18.13 -20.42
N ARG A 251 10.60 17.95 -19.78
CA ARG A 251 9.67 19.06 -19.55
C ARG A 251 10.24 19.80 -18.34
N GLU A 252 10.57 21.08 -18.52
CA GLU A 252 11.08 21.94 -17.46
C GLU A 252 10.22 21.79 -16.22
N GLN A 253 10.83 21.25 -15.16
CA GLN A 253 10.30 21.43 -13.82
C GLN A 253 10.40 22.93 -13.55
N SER A 254 9.27 23.56 -13.23
CA SER A 254 9.27 24.95 -12.79
C SER A 254 10.15 25.05 -11.55
N ASP A 255 11.24 25.80 -11.66
CA ASP A 255 12.16 26.14 -10.57
C ASP A 255 11.37 26.85 -9.47
N VAL A 256 11.02 26.11 -8.42
CA VAL A 256 10.58 26.70 -7.16
C VAL A 256 11.39 26.08 -6.03
N ALA A 257 12.39 26.87 -5.64
CA ALA A 257 13.17 26.86 -4.41
C ALA A 257 13.99 25.58 -4.11
N GLU A 258 15.23 25.57 -4.62
CA GLU A 258 16.33 24.91 -3.93
C GLU A 258 16.42 25.41 -2.47
N ARG A 259 16.36 24.48 -1.51
CA ARG A 259 16.98 24.69 -0.20
C ARG A 259 18.15 23.72 -0.08
N SER A 260 19.34 24.30 -0.10
CA SER A 260 20.57 23.63 0.27
C SER A 260 20.49 23.24 1.74
N ASP A 261 20.60 21.95 2.02
CA ASP A 261 21.24 21.48 3.25
C ASP A 261 22.17 20.31 2.89
N SER A 262 23.45 20.62 3.05
CA SER A 262 24.56 19.68 2.88
C SER A 262 24.65 18.78 4.09
N GLN A 263 24.45 17.47 3.90
CA GLN A 263 25.21 16.37 4.53
C GLN A 263 24.67 15.02 4.05
N ARG A 264 25.18 14.55 2.90
CA ARG A 264 24.95 13.18 2.43
C ARG A 264 26.16 12.34 2.81
N ALA A 265 26.09 11.63 3.93
CA ALA A 265 27.00 10.50 4.18
C ALA A 265 26.62 9.36 3.23
N ALA A 266 27.58 8.86 2.46
CA ALA A 266 27.40 7.69 1.62
C ALA A 266 27.26 6.44 2.50
N VAL A 267 26.16 5.71 2.34
CA VAL A 267 25.93 4.42 2.99
C VAL A 267 26.77 3.37 2.24
N PRO A 268 27.67 2.61 2.89
CA PRO A 268 28.40 1.55 2.22
C PRO A 268 27.47 0.35 1.96
N ALA A 269 27.71 -0.34 0.84
CA ALA A 269 26.99 -1.54 0.47
C ALA A 269 27.25 -2.68 1.47
N SER A 270 26.21 -3.43 1.84
CA SER A 270 26.30 -4.61 2.71
C SER A 270 27.25 -5.67 2.11
N PRO A 271 28.12 -6.32 2.91
CA PRO A 271 29.03 -7.33 2.41
C PRO A 271 28.26 -8.62 2.10
N GLY A 272 28.27 -9.01 0.83
CA GLY A 272 27.78 -10.31 0.37
C GLY A 272 28.73 -11.42 0.80
N ASP A 273 28.15 -12.45 1.41
CA ASP A 273 28.82 -13.69 1.81
C ASP A 273 29.31 -14.44 0.56
N ARG A 274 30.63 -14.38 0.33
CA ARG A 274 31.34 -15.25 -0.61
C ARG A 274 32.40 -16.01 0.14
N ARG A 275 32.15 -17.31 0.28
CA ARG A 275 33.16 -18.34 0.52
C ARG A 275 34.19 -18.27 -0.59
N ASP A 276 35.45 -18.03 -0.25
CA ASP A 276 36.56 -18.76 -0.85
C ASP A 276 37.85 -18.65 -0.03
N SER A 277 38.29 -19.83 0.42
CA SER A 277 39.66 -20.36 0.31
C SER A 277 40.83 -19.57 0.93
N ALA A 278 41.35 -20.13 2.03
CA ALA A 278 42.58 -19.76 2.72
C ALA A 278 43.85 -19.91 1.85
N PRO A 279 44.95 -19.25 2.27
CA PRO A 279 46.20 -19.98 2.39
C PRO A 279 46.90 -19.80 3.75
N GLN A 280 47.69 -20.82 4.07
CA GLN A 280 48.40 -21.07 5.32
C GLN A 280 49.64 -20.19 5.55
N SER A 281 49.97 -20.09 6.83
CA SER A 281 51.30 -20.19 7.46
C SER A 281 52.39 -19.15 7.13
N GLY A 282 52.83 -18.48 8.19
CA GLY A 282 54.13 -17.81 8.27
C GLY A 282 54.25 -17.00 9.56
N ALA A 283 54.62 -17.66 10.66
CA ALA A 283 54.92 -17.04 11.95
C ALA A 283 56.44 -17.00 12.20
N ALA A 284 56.84 -16.02 13.03
CA ALA A 284 58.07 -15.86 13.85
C ALA A 284 58.56 -14.40 13.71
N ASP A 285 59.00 -13.65 14.72
CA ASP A 285 59.16 -13.83 16.17
C ASP A 285 59.52 -12.40 16.67
N ASP A 286 59.00 -11.91 17.80
CA ASP A 286 59.89 -11.47 18.91
C ASP A 286 59.13 -11.21 20.23
N ARG A 287 59.88 -11.50 21.30
CA ARG A 287 59.63 -11.66 22.74
C ARG A 287 59.31 -10.29 23.42
N THR A 288 58.80 -10.14 24.64
CA THR A 288 59.23 -10.75 25.92
C THR A 288 58.26 -10.43 27.09
N ALA A 289 57.89 -11.46 27.85
CA ALA A 289 57.64 -11.66 29.31
C ALA A 289 56.85 -10.69 30.23
N GLY A 290 56.05 -11.31 31.12
CA GLY A 290 55.75 -10.84 32.49
C GLY A 290 54.52 -11.51 33.16
N GLU A 291 54.71 -12.73 33.69
CA GLU A 291 54.14 -13.44 34.89
C GLU A 291 52.73 -13.07 35.46
N GLU A 292 51.77 -14.01 35.52
CA GLU A 292 51.28 -14.83 36.69
C GLU A 292 50.61 -14.02 37.83
N SER A 293 49.57 -14.41 38.57
CA SER A 293 48.70 -15.59 38.75
C SER A 293 47.55 -15.13 39.69
N GLY A 294 46.40 -15.82 39.75
CA GLY A 294 45.51 -15.71 40.93
C GLY A 294 44.01 -15.96 40.74
N THR A 295 43.59 -17.20 40.98
CA THR A 295 42.23 -17.74 41.08
C THR A 295 41.43 -17.23 42.30
N GLY A 296 40.09 -17.22 42.23
CA GLY A 296 39.25 -17.20 43.43
C GLY A 296 37.73 -17.08 43.18
N GLN A 297 37.02 -18.21 43.17
CA GLN A 297 35.56 -18.29 43.30
C GLN A 297 35.14 -18.12 44.77
N SER A 298 33.94 -17.59 45.03
CA SER A 298 33.25 -17.80 46.32
C SER A 298 31.73 -17.86 46.14
N ASN A 299 31.16 -18.94 46.66
CA ASN A 299 29.73 -19.23 46.79
C ASN A 299 29.14 -18.73 48.13
N THR A 300 27.84 -18.49 48.07
CA THR A 300 26.71 -18.38 49.03
C THR A 300 26.82 -18.88 50.49
N ALA A 301 26.12 -18.16 51.39
CA ALA A 301 25.26 -18.66 52.49
C ALA A 301 24.18 -17.56 52.75
N ASP A 302 22.86 -17.77 52.78
CA ASP A 302 21.90 -18.61 53.53
C ASP A 302 21.22 -17.85 54.70
N GLY A 303 19.88 -17.92 54.80
CA GLY A 303 19.09 -17.21 55.82
C GLY A 303 17.57 -17.16 55.58
N MET A 304 16.85 -18.10 56.19
CA MET A 304 15.40 -18.38 56.20
C MET A 304 14.45 -17.28 56.76
N GLY A 305 13.16 -17.38 56.40
CA GLY A 305 12.03 -16.94 57.25
C GLY A 305 10.67 -16.76 56.55
N GLU A 306 9.81 -17.79 56.58
CA GLU A 306 8.33 -17.75 56.36
C GLU A 306 7.62 -16.90 57.45
N ALA A 307 6.34 -16.50 57.44
CA ALA A 307 5.13 -17.04 56.83
C ALA A 307 4.00 -15.98 56.74
N HIS A 308 3.04 -16.33 55.88
CA HIS A 308 1.63 -15.98 55.68
C HIS A 308 0.80 -15.43 56.86
N GLU A 309 -0.18 -14.54 56.59
CA GLU A 309 -1.63 -14.74 56.85
C GLU A 309 -2.50 -13.49 56.55
N GLN A 310 -3.53 -13.68 55.72
CA GLN A 310 -4.84 -12.98 55.69
C GLN A 310 -5.70 -13.52 56.87
N PRO A 311 -6.80 -12.89 57.38
CA PRO A 311 -8.00 -12.58 56.57
C PRO A 311 -9.00 -11.47 57.05
N GLU A 312 -9.99 -11.24 56.18
CA GLU A 312 -11.42 -10.85 56.30
C GLU A 312 -12.04 -10.30 57.61
N SER A 313 -13.00 -9.35 57.47
CA SER A 313 -14.45 -9.57 57.76
C SER A 313 -15.33 -8.28 57.68
N THR A 314 -16.37 -8.36 56.83
CA THR A 314 -17.81 -7.95 56.96
C THR A 314 -18.35 -6.63 57.56
N GLY A 315 -19.44 -6.13 56.92
CA GLY A 315 -20.64 -5.51 57.54
C GLY A 315 -21.32 -4.46 56.63
N ARG A 316 -22.42 -4.69 55.88
CA ARG A 316 -23.87 -4.93 56.16
C ARG A 316 -24.75 -3.67 56.43
N GLY A 317 -25.65 -3.38 55.46
CA GLY A 317 -27.00 -2.73 55.60
C GLY A 317 -27.06 -1.19 55.46
N ASN A 318 -28.08 -0.52 54.89
CA ASN A 318 -29.42 -0.87 54.39
C ASN A 318 -30.03 0.36 53.63
N ARG A 319 -30.95 0.13 52.66
CA ARG A 319 -32.13 0.89 52.12
C ARG A 319 -32.30 2.42 52.39
N ASP A 320 -32.88 3.29 51.54
CA ASP A 320 -34.08 3.19 50.68
C ASP A 320 -34.23 4.46 49.78
N SER A 321 -34.97 4.32 48.67
CA SER A 321 -35.87 5.31 48.00
C SER A 321 -35.38 6.69 47.49
N GLY A 322 -35.79 7.04 46.25
CA GLY A 322 -35.94 8.43 45.82
C GLY A 322 -35.89 8.67 44.31
N ALA A 323 -37.04 8.62 43.64
CA ALA A 323 -37.24 9.11 42.28
C ALA A 323 -37.22 10.64 42.22
N TYR A 324 -36.57 11.25 41.23
CA TYR A 324 -36.89 12.59 40.71
C TYR A 324 -36.55 12.72 39.21
N GLN A 325 -37.53 13.23 38.47
CA GLN A 325 -37.49 13.71 37.08
C GLN A 325 -36.92 15.15 37.01
N GLN A 326 -36.74 15.61 35.76
CA GLN A 326 -36.52 16.99 35.26
C GLN A 326 -35.04 17.40 35.21
N LEU A 327 -34.46 17.89 34.11
CA LEU A 327 -34.96 18.58 32.90
C LEU A 327 -34.30 18.01 31.63
#